data_AF-D4AN78-F1
#
_entry.id   AF-D4AN78-F1
#
_cell.length_a   1.000
_cell.length_b   1.000
_cell.length_c   1.000
_cell.angle_alpha   90.00
_cell.angle_beta   90.00
_cell.angle_gamma   90.00
#
_symmetry.space_group_name_H-M   'P 1'
#
loop_
_entity.id
_entity.type
_entity.pdbx_description
1 polymer ?
#
loop_
_entity_poly.entity_id
_entity_poly.type
_entity_poly.pdbx_seq_one_letter_code
_entity_poly.pdbx_strand_id
1 'polypeptide(L)'
;MFVPVPLLQGFHKIQQRLTRELEKKFSDRQVIIIASRRILPRPKRSTTARTSQTQKRPRSRTLTAVHEAILSDIVYPVEIVGKRVRTKEDGSKLLKVVLHEKERGGVDHRLDAYGEVYRKLTGRGVAFEFPQSGSSEY
;
A
#
# COMPACT_ATOMS: atom_id res chain seq x y z
N MET A 1 0.57 -10.22 -7.34
CA MET A 1 1.86 -10.82 -7.73
C MET A 1 2.98 -10.15 -6.95
N PHE A 2 3.92 -10.92 -6.38
CA PHE A 2 5.08 -10.35 -5.69
C PHE A 2 6.27 -10.20 -6.64
N VAL A 3 6.91 -9.04 -6.63
CA VAL A 3 8.09 -8.74 -7.45
C VAL A 3 9.27 -8.37 -6.52
N PRO A 4 10.52 -8.77 -6.84
CA PRO A 4 11.68 -8.30 -6.10
C PRO A 4 11.79 -6.76 -6.12
N VAL A 5 12.09 -6.15 -4.98
CA VAL A 5 12.19 -4.68 -4.84
C VAL A 5 13.06 -4.00 -5.93
N PRO A 6 14.24 -4.54 -6.31
CA PRO A 6 15.07 -3.89 -7.32
C PRO A 6 14.42 -3.80 -8.71
N LEU A 7 13.52 -4.73 -9.04
CA LEU A 7 12.87 -4.80 -10.35
C LEU A 7 11.60 -3.96 -10.44
N LEU A 8 11.06 -3.51 -9.29
CA LEU A 8 9.76 -2.82 -9.22
C LEU A 8 9.69 -1.59 -10.13
N GLN A 9 10.75 -0.77 -10.18
CA GLN A 9 10.79 0.41 -11.05
C GLN A 9 10.72 0.04 -12.55
N GLY A 10 11.29 -1.11 -12.93
CA GLY A 10 11.15 -1.63 -14.29
C GLY A 10 9.72 -2.08 -14.58
N PHE A 11 9.09 -2.75 -13.63
CA PHE A 11 7.69 -3.17 -13.75
C PHE A 11 6.73 -1.97 -13.84
N HIS A 12 6.95 -0.90 -13.07
CA HIS A 12 6.11 0.31 -13.13
C HIS A 12 5.98 0.87 -14.56
N LYS A 13 7.07 0.86 -15.35
CA LYS A 13 7.06 1.35 -16.74
C LYS A 13 6.11 0.56 -17.65
N ILE A 14 5.94 -0.74 -17.40
CA ILE A 14 5.13 -1.65 -18.23
C ILE A 14 3.82 -2.06 -17.55
N GLN A 15 3.57 -1.60 -16.33
CA GLN A 15 2.54 -2.15 -15.44
C GLN A 15 1.12 -1.99 -15.99
N GLN A 16 0.79 -0.87 -16.62
CA GLN A 16 -0.55 -0.66 -17.20
C GLN A 16 -0.86 -1.70 -18.29
N ARG A 17 0.08 -1.93 -19.21
CA ARG A 17 -0.08 -2.93 -20.28
C ARG A 17 -0.08 -4.35 -19.72
N LEU A 18 0.86 -4.65 -18.82
CA LEU A 18 1.02 -5.98 -18.24
C LEU A 18 -0.19 -6.39 -17.40
N THR A 19 -0.73 -5.50 -16.57
CA THR A 19 -1.93 -5.78 -15.77
C THR A 19 -3.14 -6.05 -16.67
N ARG A 20 -3.37 -5.24 -17.70
CA ARG A 20 -4.47 -5.47 -18.66
C ARG A 20 -4.35 -6.81 -19.41
N GLU A 21 -3.16 -7.17 -19.87
CA GLU A 21 -2.94 -8.46 -20.56
C GLU A 21 -3.11 -9.66 -19.61
N LEU A 22 -2.73 -9.51 -18.35
CA LEU A 22 -2.94 -10.55 -17.33
C LEU A 22 -4.42 -10.67 -16.95
N GLU A 23 -5.11 -9.56 -16.69
CA GLU A 23 -6.54 -9.56 -16.34
C GLU A 23 -7.40 -10.16 -17.46
N LYS A 24 -7.03 -9.93 -18.74
CA LYS A 24 -7.68 -10.60 -19.87
C LYS A 24 -7.53 -12.13 -19.84
N LYS A 25 -6.40 -12.64 -19.34
CA LYS A 25 -6.12 -14.09 -19.26
C LYS A 25 -6.69 -14.73 -17.99
N PHE A 26 -6.75 -13.98 -16.89
CA PHE A 26 -7.27 -14.41 -15.60
C PHE A 26 -8.70 -13.87 -15.46
N SER A 27 -9.64 -14.52 -16.14
CA SER A 27 -11.08 -14.21 -16.19
C SER A 27 -11.60 -13.40 -14.99
N ASP A 28 -11.78 -12.09 -15.21
CA ASP A 28 -12.38 -11.11 -14.30
C ASP A 28 -11.74 -10.96 -12.91
N ARG A 29 -10.50 -11.41 -12.73
CA ARG A 29 -9.75 -11.21 -11.48
C ARG A 29 -8.79 -10.04 -11.60
N GLN A 30 -8.90 -9.11 -10.66
CA GLN A 30 -8.01 -7.95 -10.59
C GLN A 30 -6.58 -8.37 -10.23
N VAL A 31 -5.60 -7.91 -11.00
CA VAL A 31 -4.19 -8.23 -10.80
C VAL A 31 -3.44 -7.01 -10.27
N ILE A 32 -2.87 -7.15 -9.07
CA ILE A 32 -2.07 -6.10 -8.41
C ILE A 32 -0.63 -6.59 -8.24
N ILE A 33 0.34 -5.74 -8.53
CA ILE A 33 1.77 -6.00 -8.40
C ILE A 33 2.28 -5.30 -7.14
N ILE A 34 3.00 -6.04 -6.28
CA ILE A 34 3.52 -5.50 -5.02
C ILE A 34 4.97 -5.96 -4.86
N ALA A 35 5.86 -5.09 -4.39
CA ALA A 35 7.21 -5.53 -4.05
C ALA A 35 7.24 -6.43 -2.82
N SER A 36 8.00 -7.51 -2.89
CA SER A 36 8.35 -8.36 -1.76
C SER A 36 9.32 -7.62 -0.83
N ARG A 37 8.79 -7.07 0.28
CA ARG A 37 9.56 -6.30 1.26
C ARG A 37 9.75 -7.07 2.56
N ARG A 38 10.95 -7.01 3.13
CA ARG A 38 11.27 -7.64 4.43
C ARG A 38 11.22 -6.62 5.56
N ILE A 39 10.41 -6.91 6.58
CA ILE A 39 10.40 -6.16 7.83
C ILE A 39 11.41 -6.79 8.79
N LEU A 40 12.40 -6.03 9.22
CA LEU A 40 13.31 -6.46 10.30
C LEU A 40 12.66 -6.17 11.66
N PRO A 41 12.90 -6.96 12.72
CA PRO A 41 12.40 -6.64 14.04
C PRO A 41 13.01 -5.34 14.59
N ARG A 42 12.29 -4.64 15.48
CA ARG A 42 12.85 -3.50 16.21
C ARG A 42 13.92 -4.03 17.19
N PRO A 43 15.14 -3.44 17.22
CA PRO A 43 16.14 -3.82 18.21
C PRO A 43 15.58 -3.50 19.60
N LYS A 44 15.56 -4.50 20.48
CA LYS A 44 15.14 -4.36 21.89
C LYS A 44 16.41 -4.24 22.75
N ARG A 45 16.34 -3.48 23.85
CA ARG A 45 17.46 -3.30 24.81
C ARG A 45 17.71 -4.52 25.72
N SER A 46 16.93 -5.58 25.61
CA SER A 46 17.02 -6.76 26.47
C SER A 46 18.12 -7.72 26.00
N THR A 47 18.88 -8.27 26.94
CA THR A 47 19.89 -9.33 26.73
C THR A 47 19.29 -10.63 26.18
N THR A 48 17.99 -10.89 26.40
CA THR A 48 17.25 -12.03 25.85
C THR A 48 16.77 -11.79 24.41
N ALA A 49 16.85 -10.55 23.91
CA ALA A 49 16.51 -10.26 22.54
C ALA A 49 17.58 -10.87 21.64
N ARG A 50 17.25 -11.96 20.94
CA ARG A 50 18.06 -12.63 19.91
C ARG A 50 18.27 -11.76 18.67
N THR A 51 18.66 -10.50 18.84
CA THR A 51 19.10 -9.65 17.74
C THR A 51 20.60 -9.86 17.61
N SER A 52 20.98 -10.92 16.89
CA SER A 52 22.38 -11.22 16.53
C SER A 52 22.98 -10.18 15.55
N GLN A 53 22.20 -9.17 15.14
CA GLN A 53 22.65 -8.16 14.19
C GLN A 53 23.42 -7.04 14.90
N THR A 54 24.71 -6.98 14.62
CA THR A 54 25.62 -5.88 14.98
C THR A 54 25.33 -4.61 14.15
N GLN A 55 24.80 -4.79 12.93
CA GLN A 55 24.45 -3.72 12.01
C GLN A 55 23.19 -2.96 12.43
N LYS A 56 23.22 -1.63 12.30
CA LYS A 56 22.04 -0.76 12.45
C LYS A 56 20.94 -1.12 11.44
N ARG A 57 19.71 -1.32 11.94
CA ARG A 57 18.52 -1.55 11.12
C ARG A 57 18.29 -0.40 10.12
N PRO A 58 18.22 -0.67 8.81
CA PRO A 58 17.87 0.33 7.81
C PRO A 58 16.43 0.85 7.99
N ARG A 59 16.20 2.15 7.78
CA ARG A 59 14.85 2.77 7.87
C ARG A 59 13.86 2.14 6.87
N SER A 60 14.33 1.76 5.68
CA SER A 60 13.52 1.11 4.63
C SER A 60 12.96 -0.26 5.05
N ARG A 61 13.55 -0.91 6.07
CA ARG A 61 13.09 -2.21 6.61
C ARG A 61 12.35 -2.05 7.93
N THR A 62 11.76 -0.88 8.15
CA THR A 62 10.87 -0.62 9.29
C THR A 62 9.42 -0.97 8.97
N LEU A 63 8.64 -1.38 9.98
CA LEU A 63 7.22 -1.73 9.77
C LEU A 63 6.45 -0.57 9.13
N THR A 64 6.65 0.64 9.66
CA THR A 64 5.99 1.85 9.16
C THR A 64 6.39 2.15 7.72
N ALA A 65 7.69 2.18 7.39
CA ALA A 65 8.15 2.44 6.03
C ALA A 65 7.71 1.37 5.03
N VAL A 66 7.70 0.10 5.43
CA VAL A 66 7.23 -1.00 4.57
C VAL A 66 5.73 -0.90 4.33
N HIS A 67 4.93 -0.59 5.35
CA HIS A 67 3.48 -0.41 5.18
C HIS A 67 3.14 0.77 4.27
N GLU A 68 3.89 1.86 4.36
CA GLU A 68 3.75 3.01 3.48
C GLU A 68 4.12 2.67 2.03
N ALA A 69 5.21 1.93 1.83
CA ALA A 69 5.63 1.49 0.51
C ALA A 69 4.64 0.48 -0.12
N ILE A 70 4.06 -0.42 0.69
CA ILE A 70 3.01 -1.34 0.21
C ILE A 70 1.77 -0.56 -0.24
N LEU A 71 1.35 0.48 0.51
CA LEU A 71 0.23 1.34 0.08
C LEU A 71 0.49 1.96 -1.28
N SER A 72 1.70 2.51 -1.49
CA SER A 72 2.10 3.14 -2.74
C SER A 72 2.08 2.16 -3.92
N ASP A 73 2.51 0.92 -3.73
CA ASP A 73 2.51 -0.09 -4.80
C ASP A 73 1.11 -0.53 -5.19
N ILE A 74 0.22 -0.69 -4.19
CA ILE A 74 -1.15 -1.18 -4.42
C ILE A 74 -1.93 -0.21 -5.32
N VAL A 75 -1.74 1.10 -5.12
CA VAL A 75 -2.50 2.14 -5.83
C VAL A 75 -1.86 2.60 -7.13
N TYR A 76 -0.69 2.07 -7.51
CA TYR A 76 -0.07 2.41 -8.78
C TYR A 76 -1.02 2.10 -9.96
N PRO A 77 -1.27 3.03 -10.89
CA PRO A 77 -0.48 4.22 -11.25
C PRO A 77 -0.85 5.52 -10.51
N VAL A 78 -1.83 5.49 -9.62
CA VAL A 78 -2.37 6.69 -8.97
C VAL A 78 -1.49 7.10 -7.81
N GLU A 79 -1.23 8.40 -7.70
CA GLU A 79 -0.51 8.97 -6.57
C GLU A 79 -1.44 9.23 -5.38
N ILE A 80 -0.91 9.00 -4.18
CA ILE A 80 -1.61 9.31 -2.94
C ILE A 80 -1.39 10.79 -2.63
N VAL A 81 -2.48 11.56 -2.58
CA VAL A 81 -2.47 12.99 -2.26
C VAL A 81 -2.41 13.20 -0.76
N GLY A 82 -3.11 12.36 0.02
CA GLY A 82 -3.23 12.54 1.45
C GLY A 82 -3.47 11.25 2.22
N LYS A 83 -3.11 11.25 3.49
CA LYS A 83 -3.35 10.15 4.43
C LYS A 83 -3.84 10.72 5.75
N ARG A 84 -4.97 10.23 6.24
CA ARG A 84 -5.51 10.61 7.56
C ARG A 84 -5.86 9.35 8.34
N VAL A 85 -5.50 9.31 9.61
CA VAL A 85 -5.87 8.21 10.50
C VAL A 85 -7.06 8.67 11.32
N ARG A 86 -8.22 8.06 11.09
CA ARG A 86 -9.38 8.23 11.96
C ARG A 86 -9.28 7.22 13.09
N THR A 87 -9.29 7.70 14.32
CA THR A 87 -9.44 6.85 15.51
C THR A 87 -10.91 6.89 15.92
N LYS A 88 -11.53 5.72 16.08
CA LYS A 88 -12.90 5.59 16.57
C LYS A 88 -12.92 5.53 18.10
N GLU A 89 -14.10 5.69 18.69
CA GLU A 89 -14.32 5.67 20.15
C GLU A 89 -13.95 4.32 20.78
N ASP A 90 -14.10 3.22 20.02
CA ASP A 90 -13.66 1.87 20.38
C ASP A 90 -12.11 1.69 20.36
N GLY A 91 -11.36 2.74 20.02
CA GLY A 91 -9.91 2.72 19.88
C GLY A 91 -9.40 2.13 18.55
N SER A 92 -10.30 1.64 17.69
CA SER A 92 -9.93 1.13 16.38
C SER A 92 -9.45 2.26 15.46
N LYS A 93 -8.47 1.96 14.61
CA LYS A 93 -7.85 2.93 13.70
C LYS A 93 -8.18 2.57 12.27
N LEU A 94 -8.79 3.51 11.55
CA LEU A 94 -9.05 3.40 10.12
C LEU A 94 -8.17 4.41 9.39
N LEU A 95 -7.30 3.93 8.50
CA LEU A 95 -6.50 4.81 7.64
C LEU A 95 -7.31 5.18 6.41
N LYS A 96 -7.66 6.46 6.26
CA LYS A 96 -8.27 6.97 5.03
C LYS A 96 -7.19 7.54 4.13
N VAL A 97 -7.12 7.05 2.91
CA VAL A 97 -6.12 7.41 1.91
C VAL A 97 -6.82 8.15 0.78
N VAL A 98 -6.38 9.37 0.51
CA VAL A 98 -6.92 10.23 -0.56
C VAL A 98 -6.09 10.02 -1.82
N LEU A 99 -6.72 9.58 -2.90
CA LEU A 99 -6.12 9.34 -4.20
C LEU A 99 -6.28 10.55 -5.12
N HIS A 100 -5.41 10.71 -6.11
CA HIS A 100 -5.51 11.81 -7.07
C HIS A 100 -6.77 11.71 -7.96
N GLU A 101 -7.49 12.82 -8.15
CA GLU A 101 -8.81 12.85 -8.83
C GLU A 101 -8.75 12.48 -10.33
N LYS A 102 -7.65 12.83 -11.01
CA LYS A 102 -7.48 12.64 -12.46
C LYS A 102 -7.72 11.20 -12.94
N GLU A 103 -7.43 10.21 -12.11
CA GLU A 103 -7.50 8.78 -12.47
C GLU A 103 -8.76 8.08 -11.94
N ARG A 104 -9.75 8.85 -11.46
CA ARG A 104 -10.97 8.32 -10.83
C ARG A 104 -11.69 7.31 -11.71
N GLY A 105 -11.91 7.62 -12.99
CA GLY A 105 -12.67 6.77 -13.90
C GLY A 105 -12.06 5.37 -14.13
N GLY A 106 -10.74 5.22 -14.00
CA GLY A 106 -10.04 3.95 -14.25
C GLY A 106 -9.82 3.09 -13.00
N VAL A 107 -9.94 3.67 -11.80
CA VAL A 107 -9.48 3.02 -10.56
C VAL A 107 -10.62 2.78 -9.55
N ASP A 108 -11.76 3.45 -9.71
CA ASP A 108 -12.89 3.37 -8.77
C ASP A 108 -13.38 1.93 -8.53
N HIS A 109 -13.47 1.12 -9.59
CA HIS A 109 -13.88 -0.28 -9.51
C HIS A 109 -12.86 -1.22 -8.79
N ARG A 110 -11.68 -0.71 -8.43
CA ARG A 110 -10.60 -1.48 -7.77
C ARG A 110 -10.40 -1.11 -6.30
N LEU A 111 -11.09 -0.08 -5.79
CA LEU A 111 -10.85 0.45 -4.44
C LEU A 111 -11.10 -0.60 -3.35
N ASP A 112 -12.14 -1.41 -3.51
CA ASP A 112 -12.47 -2.48 -2.56
C ASP A 112 -11.34 -3.53 -2.50
N ALA A 113 -10.84 -3.94 -3.66
CA ALA A 113 -9.74 -4.90 -3.76
C ALA A 113 -8.45 -4.34 -3.13
N TYR A 114 -8.16 -3.06 -3.29
CA TYR A 114 -7.02 -2.42 -2.63
C TYR A 114 -7.12 -2.48 -1.11
N GLY A 115 -8.31 -2.19 -0.57
CA GLY A 115 -8.59 -2.24 0.87
C GLY A 115 -8.39 -3.66 1.41
N GLU A 116 -8.92 -4.66 0.70
CA GLU A 116 -8.79 -6.06 1.10
C GLU A 116 -7.36 -6.58 1.03
N VAL A 117 -6.63 -6.27 -0.04
CA VAL A 117 -5.23 -6.68 -0.20
C VAL A 117 -4.37 -6.06 0.91
N TYR A 118 -4.55 -4.77 1.20
CA TYR A 118 -3.82 -4.13 2.28
C TYR A 118 -4.16 -4.73 3.65
N ARG A 119 -5.45 -4.97 3.92
CA ARG A 119 -5.91 -5.62 5.16
C ARG A 119 -5.32 -7.02 5.31
N LYS A 120 -5.26 -7.81 4.24
CA LYS A 120 -4.71 -9.17 4.26
C LYS A 120 -3.19 -9.19 4.49
N LEU A 121 -2.45 -8.23 3.93
CA LEU A 121 -0.99 -8.17 4.07
C LEU A 121 -0.53 -7.55 5.40
N THR A 122 -1.29 -6.58 5.93
CA THR A 122 -0.84 -5.76 7.07
C THR A 122 -1.68 -5.91 8.33
N GLY A 123 -2.87 -6.49 8.22
CA GLY A 123 -3.87 -6.55 9.30
C GLY A 123 -4.52 -5.21 9.62
N ARG A 124 -4.27 -4.14 8.85
CA ARG A 124 -4.83 -2.80 9.11
C ARG A 124 -5.93 -2.45 8.13
N GLY A 125 -7.00 -1.84 8.62
CA GLY A 125 -8.10 -1.34 7.79
C GLY A 125 -7.72 -0.05 7.06
N VAL A 126 -7.98 -0.01 5.76
CA VAL A 126 -7.82 1.17 4.91
C VAL A 126 -9.11 1.43 4.14
N ALA A 127 -9.46 2.71 4.02
CA ALA A 127 -10.49 3.18 3.10
C ALA A 127 -9.85 4.13 2.09
N PHE A 128 -10.11 3.91 0.81
CA PHE A 128 -9.64 4.79 -0.27
C PHE A 128 -10.77 5.73 -0.69
N GLU A 129 -10.45 7.00 -0.84
CA GLU A 129 -11.40 8.06 -1.19
C GLU A 129 -10.74 8.98 -2.24
N PHE A 130 -11.53 9.53 -3.15
CA PHE A 130 -11.08 10.65 -4.00
C PHE A 130 -11.38 11.97 -3.29
N PRO A 131 -10.58 13.04 -3.51
CA PRO A 131 -10.93 14.35 -3.00
C PRO A 131 -12.29 14.74 -3.57
N GLN A 132 -13.18 15.21 -2.72
CA GLN A 132 -14.38 15.88 -3.18
C GLN A 132 -13.93 17.27 -3.65
N SER A 133 -14.15 17.55 -4.92
CA SER A 133 -13.91 18.86 -5.53
C SER A 133 -14.77 19.89 -4.80
N GLY A 134 -14.18 20.54 -3.79
CA GLY A 134 -14.80 21.60 -3.00
C GLY A 134 -15.91 21.15 -2.05
N SER A 135 -15.56 20.89 -0.78
CA SER A 135 -16.46 21.34 0.30
C SER A 135 -16.36 22.87 0.38
N SER A 136 -16.97 23.56 -0.57
CA SER A 136 -17.57 24.86 -0.30
C SER A 136 -18.75 24.57 0.63
N GLU A 137 -18.57 24.74 1.93
CA GLU A 137 -19.67 24.95 2.86
C GLU A 137 -19.12 25.62 4.13
N TYR A 138 -19.43 26.92 4.20
CA TYR A 138 -19.26 27.93 5.26
C TYR A 138 -17.88 28.54 5.51
#